data_AF-A0AAD5N7W8-F1
#
_entry.id   AF-A0AAD5N7W8-F1
#
_cell.length_a   1.000
_cell.length_b   1.000
_cell.length_c   1.000
_cell.angle_alpha   90.00
_cell.angle_beta   90.00
_cell.angle_gamma   90.00
#
_symmetry.space_group_name_H-M   'P 1'
#
loop_
_entity.id
_entity.type
_entity.pdbx_description
1 polymer ?
#
loop_
_entity_poly.entity_id
_entity_poly.type
_entity_poly.pdbx_seq_one_letter_code
_entity_poly.pdbx_strand_id
1 'polypeptide(L)'
;MALRNCMRFVVSELRSGGSRRGLASAQALTVRDALNQALDEELQRDPNVFLMGEEVALYDGAYKVSKGLFKKYGEQRIVDTPITEMGFAGLAVGAAFAGLRPVCEFMTFNFSMQAD
;
A
#
# COMPACT_ATOMS: atom_id res chain seq x y z
N MET A 1 -26.80 40.61 -7.45
CA MET A 1 -26.18 40.64 -8.80
C MET A 1 -24.84 39.89 -8.88
N ALA A 2 -24.28 39.36 -7.78
CA ALA A 2 -22.96 38.70 -7.76
C ALA A 2 -22.97 37.18 -8.09
N LEU A 3 -24.10 36.47 -7.97
CA LEU A 3 -24.14 35.02 -8.16
C LEU A 3 -24.23 34.55 -9.63
N ARG A 4 -24.66 35.42 -10.57
CA ARG A 4 -24.73 35.06 -12.00
C ARG A 4 -23.38 35.11 -12.71
N ASN A 5 -22.40 35.83 -12.14
CA ASN A 5 -21.07 35.95 -12.74
C ASN A 5 -20.14 34.77 -12.41
N CYS A 6 -20.33 34.10 -11.27
CA CYS A 6 -19.51 32.93 -10.91
C CYS A 6 -19.77 31.74 -11.84
N MET A 7 -21.03 31.55 -12.27
CA MET A 7 -21.41 30.40 -13.10
C MET A 7 -20.98 30.53 -14.56
N ARG A 8 -20.85 31.76 -15.09
CA ARG A 8 -20.26 31.99 -16.42
C ARG A 8 -18.75 31.78 -16.46
N PHE A 9 -18.06 32.05 -15.36
CA PHE A 9 -16.62 31.84 -15.24
C PHE A 9 -16.28 30.34 -15.35
N VAL A 10 -16.94 29.49 -14.54
CA VAL A 10 -16.73 28.03 -14.58
C VAL A 10 -17.00 27.41 -15.96
N VAL A 11 -18.03 27.87 -16.66
CA VAL A 11 -18.37 27.35 -18.01
C VAL A 11 -17.37 27.83 -19.08
N SER A 12 -16.71 28.97 -18.86
CA SER A 12 -15.69 29.50 -19.78
C SER A 12 -14.38 28.71 -19.68
N GLU A 13 -13.87 28.41 -18.48
CA GLU A 13 -12.66 27.59 -18.29
C GLU A 13 -12.82 26.16 -18.82
N LEU A 14 -14.02 25.58 -18.75
CA LEU A 14 -14.30 24.25 -19.32
C LEU A 14 -14.20 24.20 -20.86
N ARG A 15 -14.29 25.35 -21.54
CA ARG A 15 -14.22 25.43 -23.01
C ARG A 15 -12.83 25.78 -23.53
N SER A 16 -11.96 26.36 -22.72
CA SER A 16 -10.61 26.75 -23.12
C SER A 16 -9.54 25.84 -22.50
N GLY A 17 -9.36 24.66 -23.09
CA GLY A 17 -8.03 24.08 -23.31
C GLY A 17 -7.12 23.83 -22.11
N GLY A 18 -7.66 23.44 -20.95
CA GLY A 18 -6.86 22.94 -19.84
C GLY A 18 -6.21 21.60 -20.18
N SER A 19 -4.90 21.65 -20.44
CA SER A 19 -4.02 20.50 -20.66
C SER A 19 -4.37 19.33 -19.74
N ARG A 20 -4.88 18.24 -20.31
CA ARG A 20 -4.98 16.94 -19.66
C ARG A 20 -3.55 16.47 -19.41
N ARG A 21 -2.95 16.84 -18.27
CA ARG A 21 -1.90 16.00 -17.69
C ARG A 21 -2.58 14.66 -17.44
N GLY A 22 -2.28 13.70 -18.32
CA GLY A 22 -2.96 12.43 -18.35
C GLY A 22 -2.92 11.79 -16.98
N LEU A 23 -4.10 11.39 -16.47
CA LEU A 23 -4.11 10.14 -15.73
C LEU A 23 -3.51 9.12 -16.69
N ALA A 24 -2.27 8.69 -16.40
CA ALA A 24 -1.65 7.59 -17.10
C ALA A 24 -2.67 6.45 -17.17
N SER A 25 -2.73 5.79 -18.33
CA SER A 25 -3.73 4.78 -18.71
C SER A 25 -4.27 4.03 -17.50
N ALA A 26 -5.56 4.21 -17.20
CA ALA A 26 -6.26 3.36 -16.25
C ALA A 26 -6.35 1.96 -16.86
N GLN A 27 -5.24 1.20 -16.75
CA GLN A 27 -5.23 -0.21 -17.08
C GLN A 27 -6.18 -0.89 -16.11
N ALA A 28 -6.99 -1.82 -16.62
CA ALA A 28 -7.82 -2.65 -15.77
C ALA A 28 -6.91 -3.56 -14.94
N LEU A 29 -6.53 -3.09 -13.75
CA LEU A 29 -5.73 -3.82 -12.79
C LEU A 29 -6.65 -4.60 -11.85
N THR A 30 -6.26 -5.81 -11.50
CA THR A 30 -6.91 -6.50 -10.39
C THR A 30 -6.57 -5.76 -9.09
N VAL A 31 -7.45 -5.82 -8.08
CA VAL A 31 -7.16 -5.20 -6.77
C VAL A 31 -5.86 -5.75 -6.18
N ARG A 32 -5.56 -7.03 -6.43
CA ARG A 32 -4.30 -7.67 -6.05
C ARG A 32 -3.08 -6.98 -6.69
N ASP A 33 -3.13 -6.74 -8.00
CA ASP A 33 -2.02 -6.12 -8.72
C ASP A 33 -1.85 -4.63 -8.34
N ALA A 34 -2.97 -3.95 -8.06
CA ALA A 34 -2.93 -2.57 -7.56
C ALA A 34 -2.27 -2.48 -6.17
N LEU A 35 -2.59 -3.40 -5.25
CA LEU A 35 -1.97 -3.47 -3.93
C LEU A 35 -0.47 -3.81 -4.03
N ASN A 36 -0.09 -4.75 -4.89
CA ASN A 36 1.32 -5.09 -5.12
C ASN A 36 2.10 -3.88 -5.64
N GLN A 37 1.56 -3.12 -6.61
CA GLN A 37 2.20 -1.92 -7.14
C GLN A 37 2.37 -0.85 -6.06
N ALA A 38 1.33 -0.60 -5.25
CA ALA A 38 1.40 0.37 -4.16
C ALA A 38 2.47 -0.01 -3.12
N LEU A 39 2.56 -1.29 -2.76
CA LEU A 39 3.61 -1.79 -1.86
C LEU A 39 5.00 -1.65 -2.49
N ASP A 40 5.14 -1.96 -3.78
CA ASP A 40 6.41 -1.84 -4.48
C ASP A 40 6.91 -0.39 -4.55
N GLU A 41 6.00 0.55 -4.83
CA GLU A 41 6.30 1.98 -4.88
C GLU A 41 6.77 2.51 -3.51
N GLU A 42 6.09 2.15 -2.43
CA GLU A 42 6.46 2.61 -1.08
C GLU A 42 7.75 1.94 -0.56
N LEU A 43 7.96 0.65 -0.85
CA LEU A 43 9.21 -0.05 -0.52
C LEU A 43 10.41 0.53 -1.27
N GLN A 44 10.20 0.99 -2.51
CA GLN A 44 11.22 1.67 -3.29
C GLN A 44 11.48 3.10 -2.79
N ARG A 45 10.42 3.81 -2.38
CA ARG A 45 10.49 5.22 -1.97
C ARG A 45 11.15 5.42 -0.61
N ASP A 46 10.84 4.54 0.36
CA ASP A 46 11.29 4.71 1.74
C ASP A 46 12.04 3.44 2.22
N PRO A 47 13.33 3.55 2.58
CA PRO A 47 14.10 2.40 3.07
C PRO A 47 13.61 1.87 4.43
N ASN A 48 12.84 2.66 5.18
CA ASN A 48 12.30 2.27 6.49
C ASN A 48 11.00 1.46 6.39
N VAL A 49 10.39 1.37 5.20
CA VAL A 49 9.18 0.58 4.99
C VAL A 49 9.56 -0.89 4.87
N PHE A 50 8.91 -1.80 5.58
CA PHE A 50 9.14 -3.24 5.40
C PHE A 50 7.84 -4.00 5.60
N LEU A 51 7.69 -5.14 4.92
CA LEU A 51 6.54 -6.02 5.02
C LEU A 51 6.85 -7.15 6.01
N MET A 52 5.91 -7.43 6.91
CA MET A 52 5.99 -8.55 7.84
C MET A 52 4.64 -9.24 7.96
N GLY A 53 4.66 -10.56 8.05
CA GLY A 53 3.44 -11.37 8.19
C GLY A 53 3.71 -12.85 7.98
N GLU A 54 2.66 -13.65 8.09
CA GLU A 54 2.74 -15.09 7.88
C GLU A 54 2.80 -15.41 6.39
N GLU A 55 3.82 -16.17 5.99
CA GLU A 55 4.00 -16.67 4.60
C GLU A 55 4.10 -15.55 3.53
N VAL A 56 4.56 -14.36 3.89
CA VAL A 56 4.69 -13.21 2.99
C VAL A 56 5.94 -13.25 2.09
N ALA A 57 6.98 -14.00 2.48
CA ALA A 57 8.29 -13.96 1.88
C ALA A 57 8.54 -15.13 0.91
N LEU A 58 8.78 -16.35 1.43
CA LEU A 58 9.14 -17.50 0.57
C LEU A 58 7.96 -18.08 -0.22
N TYR A 59 6.73 -17.78 0.20
CA TYR A 59 5.51 -18.31 -0.41
C TYR A 59 4.83 -17.34 -1.39
N ASP A 60 5.47 -16.20 -1.71
CA ASP A 60 4.92 -15.11 -2.54
C ASP A 60 3.60 -14.51 -1.98
N GLY A 61 3.30 -14.73 -0.69
CA GLY A 61 2.06 -14.34 -0.02
C GLY A 61 0.89 -15.30 -0.28
N ALA A 62 0.11 -15.62 0.75
CA ALA A 62 -1.04 -16.54 0.66
C ALA A 62 -2.05 -16.17 -0.45
N TYR A 63 -2.22 -14.86 -0.69
CA TYR A 63 -3.09 -14.31 -1.75
C TYR A 63 -2.33 -13.72 -2.95
N LYS A 64 -1.02 -13.97 -3.04
CA LYS A 64 -0.14 -13.43 -4.09
C LYS A 64 -0.11 -11.89 -4.16
N VAL A 65 -0.38 -11.20 -3.05
CA VAL A 65 -0.34 -9.74 -2.97
C VAL A 65 1.11 -9.24 -2.88
N SER A 66 1.99 -9.97 -2.20
CA SER A 66 3.42 -9.64 -2.05
C SER A 66 4.32 -10.30 -3.11
N LYS A 67 3.73 -10.89 -4.16
CA LYS A 67 4.45 -11.68 -5.17
C LYS A 67 5.65 -10.91 -5.75
N GLY A 68 6.82 -11.54 -5.72
CA GLY A 68 8.06 -11.00 -6.29
C GLY A 68 8.75 -9.90 -5.46
N LEU A 69 8.13 -9.39 -4.39
CA LEU A 69 8.74 -8.37 -3.52
C LEU A 69 9.92 -8.95 -2.73
N PHE A 70 9.81 -10.21 -2.28
CA PHE A 70 10.91 -10.90 -1.60
C PHE A 70 12.17 -10.98 -2.47
N LYS A 71 12.01 -11.34 -3.74
CA LYS A 71 13.13 -11.41 -4.69
C LYS A 71 13.74 -10.04 -4.99
N LYS A 72 12.95 -8.96 -4.92
CA LYS A 72 13.39 -7.58 -5.22
C LYS A 72 14.10 -6.92 -4.03
N TYR A 73 13.61 -7.12 -2.81
CA TYR A 73 14.09 -6.40 -1.62
C TYR A 73 14.77 -7.27 -0.56
N GLY A 74 14.64 -8.59 -0.66
CA GLY A 74 15.29 -9.56 0.23
C GLY A 74 14.68 -9.65 1.63
N GLU A 75 15.32 -10.48 2.45
CA GLU A 75 14.89 -10.88 3.80
C GLU A 75 14.84 -9.72 4.82
N GLN A 76 15.59 -8.65 4.58
CA GLN A 76 15.58 -7.48 5.49
C GLN A 76 14.32 -6.62 5.36
N ARG A 77 13.63 -6.71 4.23
CA ARG A 77 12.50 -5.86 3.89
C ARG A 77 11.19 -6.62 3.79
N ILE A 78 11.24 -7.94 3.57
CA ILE A 78 10.09 -8.83 3.53
C ILE A 78 10.37 -9.98 4.50
N VAL A 79 9.71 -9.96 5.65
CA VAL A 79 10.02 -10.83 6.80
C VAL A 79 8.88 -11.79 7.05
N ASP A 80 9.15 -13.09 6.98
CA ASP A 80 8.22 -14.13 7.42
C ASP A 80 8.19 -14.19 8.95
N THR A 81 6.98 -14.16 9.52
CA THR A 81 6.76 -14.26 10.97
C THR A 81 6.18 -15.63 11.35
N PRO A 82 6.45 -16.13 12.57
CA PRO A 82 5.79 -17.34 13.08
C PRO A 82 4.27 -17.09 13.27
N ILE A 83 3.50 -18.19 13.40
CA ILE A 83 2.04 -18.19 13.63
C ILE A 83 1.72 -17.66 15.04
N THR A 84 1.88 -16.35 15.23
CA THR A 84 1.72 -15.68 16.52
C THR A 84 1.40 -14.21 16.28
N GLU A 85 0.12 -13.95 15.98
CA GLU A 85 -0.42 -12.67 15.56
C GLU A 85 -0.16 -11.55 16.57
N MET A 86 -0.33 -11.83 17.86
CA MET A 86 0.00 -10.89 18.94
C MET A 86 1.50 -10.54 18.98
N GLY A 87 2.36 -11.53 18.72
CA GLY A 87 3.82 -11.37 18.82
C GLY A 87 4.36 -10.45 17.72
N PHE A 88 4.00 -10.71 16.48
CA PHE A 88 4.47 -9.88 15.37
C PHE A 88 3.75 -8.52 15.30
N ALA A 89 2.49 -8.43 15.72
CA ALA A 89 1.81 -7.14 15.85
C ALA A 89 2.51 -6.23 16.88
N GLY A 90 2.89 -6.77 18.04
CA GLY A 90 3.65 -6.04 19.05
C GLY A 90 5.03 -5.58 18.54
N LEU A 91 5.71 -6.43 17.77
CA LEU A 91 6.98 -6.06 17.12
C LEU A 91 6.80 -4.97 16.06
N ALA A 92 5.73 -5.03 15.26
CA ALA A 92 5.40 -3.98 14.29
C ALA A 92 5.16 -2.64 14.99
N VAL A 93 4.39 -2.63 16.07
CA VAL A 93 4.14 -1.42 16.86
C VAL A 93 5.44 -0.88 17.47
N GLY A 94 6.28 -1.74 18.04
CA GLY A 94 7.59 -1.36 18.57
C GLY A 94 8.53 -0.78 17.50
N ALA A 95 8.56 -1.39 16.31
CA ALA A 95 9.32 -0.91 15.18
C ALA A 95 8.81 0.45 14.68
N ALA A 96 7.49 0.66 14.67
CA ALA A 96 6.89 1.94 14.33
C ALA A 96 7.30 3.05 15.32
N PHE A 97 7.32 2.74 16.63
CA PHE A 97 7.83 3.67 17.64
C PHE A 97 9.33 3.96 17.49
N ALA A 98 10.12 2.99 17.01
CA ALA A 98 11.53 3.17 16.70
C ALA A 98 11.79 3.98 15.41
N GLY A 99 10.74 4.43 14.71
CA GLY A 99 10.83 5.25 13.49
C GLY A 99 10.82 4.46 12.18
N LEU A 100 10.64 3.13 12.23
CA LEU A 100 10.41 2.32 11.05
C LEU A 100 8.94 2.41 10.59
N ARG A 101 8.65 1.90 9.40
CA ARG A 101 7.30 1.92 8.81
C ARG A 101 6.84 0.51 8.43
N PRO A 102 6.52 -0.35 9.41
CA PRO A 102 6.10 -1.71 9.13
C PRO A 102 4.73 -1.75 8.46
N VAL A 103 4.62 -2.60 7.44
CA VAL A 103 3.36 -3.06 6.85
C VAL A 103 3.13 -4.47 7.39
N CYS A 104 2.06 -4.64 8.17
CA CYS A 104 1.73 -5.90 8.83
C CYS A 104 0.62 -6.62 8.05
N GLU A 105 0.90 -7.80 7.53
CA GLU A 105 -0.09 -8.64 6.81
C GLU A 105 -0.60 -9.75 7.73
N PHE A 106 -1.90 -9.74 8.01
CA PHE A 106 -2.60 -10.87 8.66
C PHE A 106 -3.23 -11.75 7.60
N MET A 107 -3.13 -13.07 7.75
CA MET A 107 -3.70 -14.04 6.79
C MET A 107 -5.21 -13.84 6.58
N THR A 108 -5.96 -13.49 7.63
CA THR A 108 -7.35 -12.99 7.53
C THR A 108 -7.64 -12.13 8.76
N PHE A 109 -8.50 -11.12 8.62
CA PHE A 109 -8.84 -10.21 9.73
C PHE A 109 -9.50 -10.90 10.93
N ASN A 110 -9.96 -12.15 10.82
CA ASN A 110 -10.41 -12.93 11.99
C ASN A 110 -9.29 -13.12 13.02
N PHE A 111 -8.03 -13.18 12.58
CA PHE A 111 -6.89 -13.41 13.45
C PHE A 111 -6.36 -12.14 14.11
N SER A 112 -6.74 -10.94 13.62
CA SER A 112 -6.39 -9.69 14.30
C SER A 112 -7.10 -9.55 15.65
N MET A 113 -8.23 -10.25 15.86
CA MET A 113 -8.90 -10.33 17.15
C MET A 113 -8.05 -10.99 18.26
N GLN A 114 -7.01 -11.75 17.90
CA GLN A 114 -6.05 -12.30 18.86
C GLN A 114 -4.95 -11.31 19.24
N ALA A 115 -4.83 -10.19 18.52
CA ALA A 115 -3.80 -9.18 18.71
C ALA A 115 -4.29 -7.94 19.50
N ASP A 116 -5.45 -8.05 20.15
CA ASP A 116 -6.09 -7.01 20.98
C ASP A 116 -5.51 -6.97 22.41
#